data_AF-S5LXZ7-F1
#
_entry.id   AF-S5LXZ7-F1
#
_cell.length_a   1.000
_cell.length_b   1.000
_cell.length_c   1.000
_cell.angle_alpha   90.00
_cell.angle_beta   90.00
_cell.angle_gamma   90.00
#
_symmetry.space_group_name_H-M   'P 1'
#
loop_
_entity.id
_entity.type
_entity.pdbx_description
1 polymer ?
#
loop_
_entity_poly.entity_id
_entity_poly.type
_entity_poly.pdbx_seq_one_letter_code
_entity_poly.pdbx_strand_id
1 'polypeptide(L)'
;MTIILLEVKIILNFVNQISNYIVPLSVFHSLRENGFSILECEVSMEKFREIVNNSNPVVCADLLKAFYLYYKIFLSKYLIFKLKEKNSTALEWVLESEKIFGEELAKSIKTIESKIVH
;
A
#
# COMPACT_ATOMS: atom_id res chain seq x y z
N MET A 1 -12.46 -23.98 -12.22
CA MET A 1 -11.50 -22.94 -12.64
C MET A 1 -12.14 -21.54 -12.75
N THR A 2 -13.45 -21.43 -12.99
CA THR A 2 -14.18 -20.15 -13.21
C THR A 2 -14.49 -19.34 -11.93
N ILE A 3 -14.71 -20.01 -10.79
CA ILE A 3 -15.09 -19.35 -9.53
C ILE A 3 -13.91 -18.58 -8.91
N ILE A 4 -12.71 -19.18 -8.93
CA ILE A 4 -11.47 -18.56 -8.41
C ILE A 4 -11.15 -17.28 -9.18
N LEU A 5 -11.28 -17.28 -10.51
CA LEU A 5 -11.04 -16.09 -11.34
C LEU A 5 -12.02 -14.95 -11.03
N LEU A 6 -13.27 -15.28 -10.70
CA LEU A 6 -14.28 -14.28 -10.31
C LEU A 6 -13.98 -13.69 -8.95
N GLU A 7 -13.60 -14.53 -7.96
CA GLU A 7 -13.18 -14.06 -6.63
C GLU A 7 -11.92 -13.19 -6.72
N VAL A 8 -10.91 -13.60 -7.48
CA VAL A 8 -9.68 -12.83 -7.70
C VAL A 8 -9.99 -11.48 -8.34
N LYS A 9 -10.91 -11.41 -9.32
CA LYS A 9 -11.32 -10.15 -9.96
C LYS A 9 -12.03 -9.21 -8.99
N ILE A 10 -12.88 -9.73 -8.12
CA ILE A 10 -13.56 -8.95 -7.07
C ILE A 10 -12.52 -8.44 -6.06
N ILE A 11 -11.56 -9.28 -5.68
CA ILE A 11 -10.48 -8.92 -4.75
C ILE A 11 -9.58 -7.83 -5.34
N LEU A 12 -9.15 -7.95 -6.60
CA LEU A 12 -8.35 -6.93 -7.28
C LEU A 12 -9.10 -5.60 -7.39
N ASN A 13 -10.40 -5.63 -7.68
CA ASN A 13 -11.22 -4.43 -7.72
C ASN A 13 -11.33 -3.78 -6.32
N PHE A 14 -11.46 -4.61 -5.28
CA PHE A 14 -11.49 -4.17 -3.89
C PHE A 14 -10.14 -3.58 -3.43
N VAL A 15 -9.01 -4.18 -3.82
CA VAL A 15 -7.66 -3.66 -3.57
C VAL A 15 -7.45 -2.32 -4.27
N ASN A 16 -7.91 -2.17 -5.52
CA ASN A 16 -7.87 -0.88 -6.22
C ASN A 16 -8.71 0.18 -5.52
N GLN A 17 -9.93 -0.16 -5.08
CA GLN A 17 -10.79 0.76 -4.35
C GLN A 17 -10.18 1.16 -3.01
N ILE A 18 -9.61 0.20 -2.26
CA ILE A 18 -8.94 0.45 -0.99
C ILE A 18 -7.67 1.28 -1.17
N SER A 19 -6.94 1.11 -2.27
CA SER A 19 -5.75 1.90 -2.57
C SER A 19 -6.07 3.40 -2.64
N ASN A 20 -7.25 3.78 -3.17
CA ASN A 20 -7.70 5.17 -3.17
C ASN A 20 -7.95 5.74 -1.77
N TYR A 21 -8.16 4.91 -0.73
CA TYR A 21 -8.27 5.33 0.66
C TYR A 21 -6.94 5.27 1.42
N ILE A 22 -6.09 4.29 1.11
CA ILE A 22 -4.75 4.14 1.71
C ILE A 22 -3.86 5.31 1.33
N VAL A 23 -3.92 5.74 0.08
CA VAL A 23 -3.00 6.71 -0.49
C VAL A 23 -3.08 8.08 0.21
N PRO A 24 -4.27 8.69 0.38
CA PRO A 24 -4.44 9.88 1.22
C PRO A 24 -3.82 9.73 2.63
N LEU A 25 -4.07 8.61 3.31
CA LEU A 25 -3.59 8.36 4.67
C LEU A 25 -2.06 8.23 4.74
N SER A 26 -1.47 7.61 3.72
CA SER A 26 -0.02 7.40 3.61
C SER A 26 0.72 8.71 3.42
N VAL A 27 0.17 9.56 2.55
CA VAL A 27 0.70 10.90 2.27
C VAL A 27 0.54 11.80 3.48
N PHE A 28 -0.62 11.77 4.11
CA PHE A 28 -0.90 12.58 5.30
C PHE A 28 0.03 12.21 6.47
N HIS A 29 0.27 10.91 6.69
CA HIS A 29 1.15 10.45 7.75
C HIS A 29 2.61 10.87 7.51
N SER A 30 3.15 10.55 6.32
CA SER A 30 4.56 10.82 6.02
C SER A 30 4.87 12.32 5.92
N LEU A 31 4.01 13.11 5.26
CA LEU A 31 4.24 14.56 5.14
C LEU A 31 4.09 15.27 6.49
N ARG A 32 3.19 14.80 7.36
CA ARG A 32 3.08 15.32 8.74
C ARG A 32 4.32 14.98 9.58
N GLU A 33 4.85 13.76 9.47
CA GLU A 33 6.09 13.37 10.16
C GLU A 33 7.32 14.16 9.66
N ASN A 34 7.30 14.59 8.40
CA ASN A 34 8.32 15.44 7.81
C ASN A 34 8.07 16.96 8.01
N GLY A 35 7.14 17.34 8.89
CA GLY A 35 6.91 18.73 9.30
C GLY A 35 6.06 19.57 8.35
N PHE A 36 5.42 18.98 7.35
CA PHE A 36 4.49 19.69 6.46
C PHE A 36 3.11 19.83 7.10
N SER A 37 2.53 21.03 7.11
CA SER A 37 1.16 21.26 7.58
C SER A 37 0.16 20.95 6.46
N ILE A 38 -0.42 19.75 6.46
CA ILE A 38 -1.44 19.35 5.49
C ILE A 38 -2.78 19.32 6.21
N LEU A 39 -3.72 20.16 5.75
CA LEU A 39 -5.04 20.31 6.36
C LEU A 39 -6.09 19.41 5.72
N GLU A 40 -5.98 19.12 4.43
CA GLU A 40 -6.84 18.18 3.69
C GLU A 40 -6.03 17.62 2.51
N CYS A 41 -6.12 16.31 2.24
CA CYS A 41 -5.40 15.71 1.12
C CYS A 41 -6.24 14.59 0.49
N GLU A 42 -7.13 14.96 -0.43
CA GLU A 42 -7.65 14.00 -1.42
C GLU A 42 -6.51 13.69 -2.41
N VAL A 43 -5.66 12.72 -2.08
CA VAL A 43 -4.53 12.33 -2.93
C VAL A 43 -4.94 11.12 -3.77
N SER A 44 -5.04 11.33 -5.08
CA SER A 44 -5.19 10.22 -6.04
C SER A 44 -3.90 9.40 -6.14
N MET A 45 -3.99 8.17 -6.65
CA MET A 45 -2.81 7.35 -6.94
C MET A 45 -1.81 8.02 -7.90
N GLU A 46 -2.30 8.81 -8.86
CA GLU A 46 -1.44 9.59 -9.75
C GLU A 46 -0.67 10.66 -9.00
N LYS A 47 -1.37 11.40 -8.11
CA LYS A 47 -0.73 12.45 -7.31
C LYS A 47 0.25 11.87 -6.29
N PHE A 48 -0.03 10.70 -5.74
CA PHE A 48 0.91 9.97 -4.89
C PHE A 48 2.19 9.58 -5.63
N ARG A 49 2.06 9.03 -6.84
CA ARG A 49 3.22 8.72 -7.69
C ARG A 49 4.03 9.97 -7.99
N GLU A 50 3.38 11.09 -8.29
CA GLU A 50 4.03 12.37 -8.50
C GLU A 50 4.81 12.82 -7.26
N ILE A 51 4.20 12.76 -6.07
CA ILE A 51 4.87 13.10 -4.80
C ILE A 51 6.06 12.19 -4.55
N VAL A 52 5.90 10.86 -4.69
CA VAL A 52 6.98 9.88 -4.49
C VAL A 52 8.14 10.13 -5.44
N ASN A 53 7.87 10.45 -6.71
CA ASN A 53 8.90 10.68 -7.72
C ASN A 53 9.64 12.03 -7.55
N ASN A 54 8.95 13.04 -7.02
CA ASN A 54 9.51 14.38 -6.85
C ASN A 54 10.10 14.64 -5.44
N SER A 55 9.90 13.71 -4.52
CA SER A 55 10.41 13.80 -3.14
C SER A 55 11.89 13.43 -3.06
N ASN A 56 12.60 14.00 -2.08
CA ASN A 56 13.96 13.55 -1.77
C ASN A 56 13.94 12.08 -1.26
N PRO A 57 15.08 11.36 -1.31
CA PRO A 57 15.12 9.94 -0.98
C PRO A 57 14.62 9.59 0.44
N VAL A 58 14.82 10.47 1.44
CA VAL A 58 14.32 10.27 2.81
C VAL A 58 12.79 10.27 2.80
N VAL A 59 12.19 11.34 2.28
CA VAL A 59 10.73 11.52 2.21
C VAL A 59 10.09 10.41 1.36
N CYS A 60 10.76 10.01 0.27
CA CYS A 60 10.31 8.91 -0.58
C CYS A 60 10.26 7.57 0.17
N ALA A 61 11.31 7.23 0.92
CA ALA A 61 11.35 6.01 1.72
C ALA A 61 10.26 6.00 2.80
N ASP A 62 10.07 7.13 3.49
CA ASP A 62 9.05 7.24 4.54
C ASP A 62 7.62 7.17 3.98
N LEU A 63 7.38 7.77 2.81
CA LEU A 63 6.10 7.65 2.10
C LEU A 63 5.76 6.19 1.76
N LEU A 64 6.76 5.43 1.27
CA LEU A 64 6.56 4.03 0.91
C LEU A 64 6.36 3.13 2.14
N LYS A 65 7.07 3.40 3.25
CA LYS A 65 6.85 2.71 4.54
C LYS A 65 5.45 2.98 5.08
N ALA A 66 5.03 4.24 5.10
CA ALA A 66 3.69 4.65 5.51
C ALA A 66 2.62 3.97 4.64
N PHE A 67 2.82 3.96 3.32
CA PHE A 67 1.95 3.27 2.38
C PHE A 67 1.79 1.79 2.72
N TYR A 68 2.89 1.09 2.95
CA TYR A 68 2.85 -0.32 3.28
C TYR A 68 2.13 -0.60 4.60
N LEU A 69 2.36 0.23 5.62
CA LEU A 69 1.69 0.11 6.91
C LEU A 69 0.17 0.17 6.76
N TYR A 70 -0.35 1.21 6.10
CA TYR A 70 -1.79 1.35 5.88
C TYR A 70 -2.34 0.25 4.97
N TYR A 71 -1.59 -0.16 3.95
CA TYR A 71 -1.94 -1.31 3.12
C TYR A 71 -2.13 -2.58 3.96
N LYS A 72 -1.19 -2.92 4.84
CA LYS A 72 -1.33 -4.11 5.71
C LYS A 72 -2.53 -4.03 6.64
N ILE A 73 -2.78 -2.86 7.24
CA ILE A 73 -3.93 -2.66 8.14
C ILE A 73 -5.24 -2.90 7.38
N PHE A 74 -5.40 -2.28 6.20
CA PHE A 74 -6.60 -2.44 5.41
C PHE A 74 -6.79 -3.86 4.88
N LEU A 75 -5.73 -4.45 4.34
CA LEU A 75 -5.75 -5.82 3.83
C LEU A 75 -6.13 -6.81 4.93
N SER A 76 -5.53 -6.67 6.12
CA SER A 76 -5.82 -7.50 7.29
C SER A 76 -7.28 -7.37 7.73
N LYS A 77 -7.74 -6.13 7.96
CA LYS A 77 -9.05 -5.84 8.56
C LYS A 77 -10.23 -6.14 7.62
N TYR A 78 -10.09 -5.83 6.33
CA TYR A 78 -11.22 -5.84 5.41
C TYR A 78 -11.22 -7.00 4.43
N LEU A 79 -10.06 -7.59 4.14
CA LEU A 79 -9.96 -8.70 3.20
C LEU A 79 -9.62 -10.02 3.91
N ILE A 80 -8.45 -10.11 4.55
CA ILE A 80 -7.96 -11.34 5.18
C ILE A 80 -8.93 -11.83 6.26
N PHE A 81 -9.43 -10.93 7.12
CA PHE A 81 -10.41 -11.27 8.14
C PHE A 81 -11.67 -11.90 7.54
N LYS A 82 -12.25 -11.27 6.50
CA LYS A 82 -13.45 -11.79 5.83
C LYS A 82 -13.22 -13.11 5.08
N LEU A 83 -12.05 -13.27 4.46
CA LEU A 83 -11.69 -14.51 3.78
C LEU A 83 -11.50 -15.66 4.77
N LYS A 84 -10.93 -15.38 5.95
CA LYS A 84 -10.83 -16.35 7.07
C LYS A 84 -12.21 -16.77 7.57
N GLU A 85 -13.10 -15.81 7.87
CA GLU A 85 -14.47 -16.13 8.33
C GLU A 85 -15.23 -17.01 7.34
N LYS A 86 -15.00 -16.82 6.04
CA LYS A 86 -15.64 -17.58 4.96
C LYS A 86 -14.92 -18.87 4.59
N ASN A 87 -13.79 -19.20 5.22
CA ASN A 87 -12.89 -20.30 4.79
C ASN A 87 -12.62 -20.27 3.28
N SER A 88 -12.42 -19.08 2.71
CA SER A 88 -12.24 -18.91 1.27
C SER A 88 -10.89 -19.47 0.81
N THR A 89 -10.91 -20.20 -0.30
CA THR A 89 -9.70 -20.72 -0.96
C THR A 89 -8.81 -19.60 -1.52
N ALA A 90 -9.34 -18.38 -1.67
CA ALA A 90 -8.56 -17.22 -2.08
C ALA A 90 -7.63 -16.69 -0.97
N LEU A 91 -7.78 -17.13 0.29
CA LEU A 91 -6.99 -16.66 1.42
C LEU A 91 -5.49 -16.91 1.23
N GLU A 92 -5.09 -18.14 0.86
CA GLU A 92 -3.67 -18.48 0.64
C GLU A 92 -3.05 -17.63 -0.46
N TRP A 93 -3.78 -17.44 -1.56
CA TRP A 93 -3.32 -16.60 -2.67
C TRP A 93 -3.14 -15.13 -2.26
N VAL A 94 -4.06 -14.58 -1.45
CA VAL A 94 -3.95 -13.21 -0.92
C VAL A 94 -2.74 -13.08 0.01
N LEU A 95 -2.48 -14.06 0.87
CA LEU A 95 -1.34 -14.05 1.78
C LEU A 95 -0.01 -14.13 1.02
N GLU A 96 0.08 -14.98 0.01
CA GLU A 96 1.29 -15.08 -0.81
C GLU A 96 1.52 -13.80 -1.62
N SER A 97 0.45 -13.22 -2.19
CA SER A 97 0.54 -11.96 -2.92
C SER A 97 0.97 -10.80 -2.03
N GLU A 98 0.48 -10.74 -0.77
CA GLU A 98 0.91 -9.75 0.23
C GLU A 98 2.40 -9.88 0.55
N LYS A 99 2.88 -11.10 0.74
CA LYS A 99 4.28 -11.39 1.02
C LYS A 99 5.18 -10.95 -0.13
N ILE A 100 4.87 -11.34 -1.37
CA ILE A 100 5.63 -10.95 -2.57
C ILE A 100 5.68 -9.43 -2.69
N PHE A 101 4.53 -8.77 -2.57
CA PHE A 101 4.46 -7.31 -2.62
C PHE A 101 5.31 -6.63 -1.53
N GLY A 102 5.25 -7.15 -0.30
CA GLY A 102 6.07 -6.65 0.82
C GLY A 102 7.57 -6.80 0.58
N GLU A 103 8.01 -7.93 0.02
CA GLU A 103 9.40 -8.17 -0.33
C GLU A 103 9.90 -7.25 -1.46
N GLU A 104 9.10 -7.03 -2.50
CA GLU A 104 9.41 -6.09 -3.58
C GLU A 104 9.52 -4.66 -3.07
N LEU A 105 8.54 -4.22 -2.27
CA LEU A 105 8.53 -2.89 -1.70
C LEU A 105 9.72 -2.66 -0.75
N ALA A 106 10.06 -3.65 0.07
CA ALA A 106 11.23 -3.59 0.95
C ALA A 106 12.54 -3.45 0.16
N LYS A 107 12.68 -4.14 -0.98
CA LYS A 107 13.83 -3.99 -1.88
C LYS A 107 13.89 -2.58 -2.47
N SER A 108 12.75 -2.02 -2.90
CA SER A 108 12.67 -0.66 -3.41
C SER A 108 13.06 0.37 -2.35
N ILE A 109 12.52 0.26 -1.14
CA ILE A 109 12.86 1.14 -0.01
C ILE A 109 14.36 1.08 0.28
N LYS A 110 14.93 -0.12 0.40
CA LYS A 110 16.37 -0.29 0.66
C LYS A 110 17.24 0.34 -0.43
N THR A 111 16.81 0.27 -1.70
CA THR A 111 17.51 0.89 -2.84
C THR A 111 17.42 2.42 -2.81
N ILE A 112 16.33 2.98 -2.29
CA ILE A 112 16.17 4.42 -2.08
C ILE A 112 17.04 4.85 -0.89
N GLU A 113 16.99 4.11 0.22
CA GLU A 113 17.75 4.41 1.43
C GLU A 113 19.27 4.35 1.19
N SER A 114 19.76 3.46 0.33
CA SER A 114 21.17 3.45 -0.04
C SER A 114 21.65 4.73 -0.74
N LYS A 115 20.72 5.56 -1.26
CA LYS A 115 21.02 6.86 -1.86
C LYS A 115 20.99 8.02 -0.85
N ILE A 116 20.59 7.77 0.40
CA ILE A 116 20.58 8.76 1.49
C ILE A 116 22.00 8.92 2.07
N VAL A 117 22.83 7.89 1.97
CA VAL A 117 24.21 7.87 2.48
C VAL A 117 25.17 8.26 1.37
N HIS A 118 25.09 9.50 0.87
CA HIS A 118 26.14 10.19 0.11
C HIS A 118 25.91 11.70 0.13
#